data_AF-A0A1H0KFP2-F1
#
_entry.id   AF-A0A1H0KFP2-F1
#
_cell.length_a   1.000
_cell.length_b   1.000
_cell.length_c   1.000
_cell.angle_alpha   90.00
_cell.angle_beta   90.00
_cell.angle_gamma   90.00
#
_symmetry.space_group_name_H-M   'P 1'
#
loop_
_entity.id
_entity.type
_entity.pdbx_description
1 polymer ?
#
loop_
_entity_poly.entity_id
_entity_poly.type
_entity_poly.pdbx_seq_one_letter_code
_entity_poly.pdbx_strand_id
1 'polypeptide(L)'
;MQTAITDQGLVLEDADLPRINAFTRELNGVTPEAFFIDGDTLSIYVFPSTDARKEGMDDFEEKSAAAGVVEHEKYTHKNILVFYELGNEETNNKLKSAINGLE
;
A
#
# COMPACT_ATOMS: atom_id res chain seq x y z
N MET A 1 -4.71 8.08 -8.22
CA MET A 1 -4.05 7.65 -6.97
C MET A 1 -2.73 8.38 -6.76
N GLN A 2 -1.73 8.18 -7.64
CA GLN A 2 -0.43 8.86 -7.57
C GLN A 2 -0.54 10.39 -7.42
N THR A 3 -1.38 11.05 -8.22
CA THR A 3 -1.61 12.50 -8.15
C THR A 3 -2.15 12.96 -6.79
N ALA A 4 -3.06 12.19 -6.18
CA ALA A 4 -3.64 12.54 -4.88
C ALA A 4 -2.58 12.47 -3.76
N ILE A 5 -1.60 11.58 -3.87
CA ILE A 5 -0.47 11.47 -2.94
C ILE A 5 0.51 12.64 -3.15
N THR A 6 0.86 12.94 -4.40
CA THR A 6 1.77 14.05 -4.70
C THR A 6 1.18 15.42 -4.35
N ASP A 7 -0.14 15.58 -4.44
CA ASP A 7 -0.84 16.82 -4.03
C ASP A 7 -0.75 17.08 -2.52
N GLN A 8 -0.49 16.05 -1.70
CA GLN A 8 -0.20 16.22 -0.27
C GLN A 8 1.28 16.60 0.00
N GLY A 9 2.06 16.82 -1.06
CA GLY A 9 3.48 17.17 -0.97
C GLY A 9 4.40 15.97 -0.69
N LEU A 10 3.93 14.75 -0.94
CA LEU A 10 4.76 13.54 -0.86
C LEU A 10 5.44 13.29 -2.20
N VAL A 11 6.74 13.00 -2.17
CA VAL A 11 7.49 12.61 -3.37
C VAL A 11 7.46 11.09 -3.46
N LEU A 12 7.03 10.58 -4.61
CA LEU A 12 7.02 9.16 -4.91
C LEU A 12 8.17 8.84 -5.85
N GLU A 13 9.06 7.96 -5.41
CA GLU A 13 10.12 7.42 -6.25
C GLU A 13 9.72 6.02 -6.71
N ASP A 14 9.89 5.69 -7.98
CA ASP A 14 9.59 4.35 -8.49
C ASP A 14 10.46 3.31 -7.78
N ALA A 15 9.82 2.30 -7.19
CA ALA A 15 10.52 1.24 -6.50
C ALA A 15 10.74 0.07 -7.47
N ASP A 16 11.95 -0.04 -8.04
CA ASP A 16 12.40 -1.26 -8.73
C ASP A 16 12.80 -2.33 -7.69
N LEU A 17 11.80 -2.78 -6.93
CA LEU A 17 11.98 -3.76 -5.88
C LEU A 17 11.87 -5.17 -6.46
N PRO A 18 12.80 -6.09 -6.13
CA PRO A 18 12.59 -7.50 -6.41
C PRO A 18 11.30 -7.93 -5.71
N ARG A 19 10.39 -8.60 -6.44
CA ARG A 19 9.01 -8.99 -6.03
C ARG A 19 8.93 -9.99 -4.85
N ILE A 20 9.94 -10.03 -4.00
CA ILE A 20 10.15 -11.01 -2.93
C ILE A 20 9.79 -10.42 -1.55
N ASN A 21 9.65 -9.09 -1.41
CA ASN A 21 9.20 -8.48 -0.14
C ASN A 21 7.69 -8.64 0.06
N ALA A 22 7.27 -8.84 1.32
CA ALA A 22 5.88 -9.09 1.71
C ALA A 22 4.89 -8.00 1.25
N PHE A 23 5.36 -6.78 1.00
CA PHE A 23 4.55 -5.66 0.53
C PHE A 23 4.43 -5.56 -1.00
N THR A 24 5.36 -6.18 -1.73
CA THR A 24 5.43 -6.16 -3.22
C THR A 24 4.90 -7.44 -3.88
N ARG A 25 4.36 -8.35 -3.08
CA ARG A 25 3.87 -9.66 -3.52
C ARG A 25 2.50 -9.55 -4.18
N GLU A 26 2.14 -10.55 -4.95
CA GLU A 26 0.77 -10.67 -5.45
C GLU A 26 -0.21 -11.05 -4.32
N LEU A 27 -1.33 -10.32 -4.27
CA LEU A 27 -2.47 -10.54 -3.38
C LEU A 27 -3.73 -10.78 -4.20
N ASN A 28 -4.38 -11.93 -4.03
CA ASN A 28 -5.57 -12.35 -4.76
C ASN A 28 -5.48 -12.09 -6.28
N GLY A 29 -4.34 -12.43 -6.90
CA GLY A 29 -4.10 -12.22 -8.34
C GLY A 29 -3.78 -10.78 -8.75
N VAL A 30 -3.63 -9.85 -7.80
CA VAL A 30 -3.30 -8.44 -8.06
C VAL A 30 -1.88 -8.13 -7.59
N THR A 31 -1.06 -7.62 -8.50
CA THR A 31 0.27 -7.09 -8.20
C THR A 31 0.17 -5.61 -7.82
N PRO A 32 0.87 -5.15 -6.78
CA PRO A 32 0.86 -3.75 -6.40
C PRO A 32 1.69 -2.89 -7.34
N GLU A 33 1.36 -1.60 -7.38
CA GLU A 33 2.31 -0.54 -7.73
C GLU A 33 3.13 -0.22 -6.49
N ALA A 34 4.47 -0.21 -6.62
CA ALA A 34 5.38 0.01 -5.50
C ALA A 34 6.18 1.30 -5.70
N PHE A 35 6.31 2.06 -4.62
CA PHE A 35 7.04 3.33 -4.58
C PHE A 35 7.86 3.43 -3.30
N PHE A 36 8.83 4.32 -3.27
CA PHE A 36 9.48 4.77 -2.05
C PHE A 36 8.97 6.16 -1.66
N ILE A 37 8.80 6.36 -0.35
CA ILE A 37 8.66 7.68 0.28
C ILE A 37 9.74 7.74 1.36
N ASP A 38 10.71 8.64 1.20
CA ASP A 38 11.83 8.83 2.14
C ASP A 38 12.62 7.53 2.45
N GLY A 39 12.67 6.60 1.49
CA GLY A 39 13.35 5.31 1.62
C GLY A 39 12.49 4.17 2.15
N ASP A 40 11.27 4.45 2.60
CA ASP A 40 10.31 3.45 3.08
C ASP A 40 9.37 2.99 1.95
N THR A 41 9.04 1.69 1.96
CA THR A 41 8.24 1.07 0.90
C THR A 41 6.76 1.42 1.01
N LEU A 42 6.20 2.01 -0.04
CA LEU A 42 4.76 2.15 -0.26
C LEU A 42 4.30 1.11 -1.30
N SER A 43 3.23 0.39 -1.03
CA SER A 43 2.63 -0.56 -1.97
C SER A 43 1.13 -0.32 -2.11
N ILE A 44 0.68 -0.12 -3.35
CA ILE A 44 -0.68 0.27 -3.69
C ILE A 44 -1.31 -0.84 -4.55
N TYR A 45 -2.38 -1.44 -4.04
CA TYR A 45 -3.17 -2.45 -4.74
C TYR A 45 -4.50 -1.84 -5.18
N VAL A 46 -4.82 -1.99 -6.46
CA VAL A 46 -6.11 -1.59 -7.03
C VAL A 46 -6.83 -2.85 -7.51
N PHE A 47 -7.79 -3.32 -6.72
CA PHE A 47 -8.55 -4.54 -6.99
C PHE A 47 -9.71 -4.26 -7.96
N PRO A 48 -10.29 -5.29 -8.61
CA PRO A 48 -11.46 -5.11 -9.47
C PRO A 48 -12.73 -4.72 -8.69
N SER A 49 -12.80 -4.98 -7.38
CA SER A 49 -13.94 -4.64 -6.53
C SER A 49 -13.56 -4.49 -5.06
N THR A 50 -14.46 -3.92 -4.25
CA THR A 50 -14.30 -3.84 -2.79
C THR A 50 -14.21 -5.23 -2.14
N ASP A 51 -14.95 -6.22 -2.65
CA ASP A 51 -14.89 -7.58 -2.12
C ASP A 51 -13.58 -8.27 -2.49
N ALA A 52 -13.10 -8.09 -3.73
CA ALA A 52 -11.78 -8.56 -4.13
C ALA A 52 -10.64 -7.95 -3.29
N ARG A 53 -10.80 -6.68 -2.86
CA ARG A 53 -9.87 -6.04 -1.91
C ARG A 53 -9.92 -6.68 -0.52
N LYS A 54 -11.10 -7.09 -0.04
CA LYS A 54 -11.19 -7.83 1.24
C LYS A 54 -10.49 -9.17 1.14
N GLU A 55 -10.74 -9.92 0.07
CA GLU A 55 -10.03 -11.17 -0.22
C GLU A 55 -8.51 -10.96 -0.32
N GLY A 56 -8.07 -9.85 -0.94
CA GLY A 56 -6.65 -9.47 -0.97
C GLY A 56 -6.05 -9.17 0.41
N MET A 57 -6.84 -8.60 1.33
CA MET A 57 -6.41 -8.40 2.72
C MET A 57 -6.30 -9.73 3.46
N ASP A 58 -7.28 -10.62 3.31
CA ASP A 58 -7.26 -11.95 3.93
C ASP A 58 -6.04 -12.75 3.45
N ASP A 59 -5.77 -12.69 2.13
CA ASP A 59 -4.60 -13.28 1.50
C ASP A 59 -3.31 -12.69 2.07
N PHE A 60 -3.23 -11.36 2.24
CA PHE A 60 -2.08 -10.71 2.89
C PHE A 60 -1.85 -11.23 4.31
N GLU A 61 -2.90 -11.33 5.13
CA GLU A 61 -2.80 -11.79 6.51
C GLU A 61 -2.37 -13.26 6.62
N GLU A 62 -2.95 -14.16 5.82
CA GLU A 62 -2.54 -15.58 5.75
C GLU A 62 -1.06 -15.70 5.39
N LYS A 63 -0.66 -14.98 4.35
CA LYS A 63 0.68 -14.99 3.79
C LYS A 63 1.74 -14.34 4.70
N SER A 64 1.29 -13.44 5.56
CA SER A 64 2.09 -12.68 6.51
C SER A 64 2.25 -13.37 7.86
N ALA A 65 1.29 -14.22 8.25
CA ALA A 65 1.28 -14.94 9.52
C ALA A 65 2.53 -15.84 9.71
N ALA A 66 3.10 -16.34 8.61
CA ALA A 66 4.28 -17.19 8.63
C ALA A 66 5.63 -16.43 8.55
N ALA A 67 5.62 -15.14 8.17
CA ALA A 67 6.81 -14.43 7.73
C ALA A 67 7.35 -13.39 8.72
N GLY A 68 6.62 -13.06 9.79
CA GLY A 68 7.01 -11.97 10.70
C GLY A 68 7.04 -10.64 9.95
N VAL A 69 5.87 -10.03 9.76
CA VAL A 69 5.75 -8.79 9.00
C VAL A 69 6.47 -7.65 9.70
N VAL A 70 7.23 -6.88 8.93
CA VAL A 70 7.74 -5.58 9.36
C VAL A 70 6.55 -4.68 9.76
N GLU A 71 6.74 -3.83 10.76
CA GLU A 71 5.72 -2.85 11.15
C GLU A 71 5.31 -2.00 9.94
N HIS A 72 3.99 -1.88 9.73
CA HIS A 72 3.43 -1.18 8.59
C HIS A 72 2.07 -0.58 8.91
N GLU A 73 1.78 0.53 8.24
CA GLU A 73 0.47 1.15 8.24
C GLU A 73 -0.38 0.60 7.11
N LYS A 74 -1.69 0.50 7.37
CA LYS A 74 -2.69 -0.02 6.42
C LYS A 74 -3.76 1.03 6.14
N TYR A 75 -4.02 1.31 4.86
CA TYR A 75 -5.08 2.21 4.44
C TYR A 75 -5.98 1.55 3.40
N THR A 76 -7.29 1.81 3.46
CA THR A 76 -8.25 1.23 2.50
C THR A 76 -9.26 2.28 2.05
N HIS A 77 -9.62 2.22 0.77
CA HIS A 77 -10.69 3.04 0.19
C HIS A 77 -11.32 2.29 -1.00
N LYS A 78 -12.62 1.96 -0.94
CA LYS A 78 -13.32 1.14 -1.97
C LYS A 78 -12.55 -0.13 -2.33
N ASN A 79 -12.06 -0.25 -3.56
CA ASN A 79 -11.27 -1.35 -4.11
C ASN A 79 -9.75 -1.16 -3.94
N ILE A 80 -9.31 -0.14 -3.22
CA ILE A 80 -7.89 0.20 -3.01
C ILE A 80 -7.45 -0.26 -1.62
N LEU A 81 -6.26 -0.86 -1.57
CA LEU A 81 -5.53 -1.24 -0.36
C LEU A 81 -4.10 -0.72 -0.47
N VAL A 82 -3.63 -0.02 0.56
CA VAL A 82 -2.29 0.56 0.61
C VAL A 82 -1.57 0.11 1.86
N PHE A 83 -0.32 -0.29 1.69
CA PHE A 83 0.62 -0.59 2.77
C PHE A 83 1.78 0.39 2.72
N TYR A 84 2.22 0.87 3.89
CA TYR A 84 3.40 1.71 4.01
C TYR A 84 4.28 1.19 5.15
N GLU A 85 5.53 0.86 4.83
CA GLU A 85 6.54 0.39 5.77
C GLU A 85 6.96 1.55 6.70
N LEU A 86 6.91 1.36 8.02
CA LEU A 86 7.54 2.26 9.01
C LEU A 86 7.29 3.78 8.86
N GLY A 87 6.08 4.19 8.49
CA GLY A 87 5.79 5.60 8.29
C GLY A 87 5.84 6.49 9.54
N ASN A 88 6.40 7.69 9.39
CA ASN A 88 6.28 8.75 10.41
C ASN A 88 4.86 9.34 10.44
N GLU A 89 4.48 9.94 11.58
CA GLU A 89 3.11 10.45 11.80
C GLU A 89 2.66 11.46 10.72
N GLU A 90 3.57 12.32 10.26
CA GLU A 90 3.26 13.32 9.23
C GLU A 90 2.91 12.65 7.89
N THR A 91 3.72 11.68 7.47
CA THR A 91 3.54 10.94 6.21
C THR A 91 2.27 10.09 6.27
N ASN A 92 2.02 9.44 7.41
CA ASN A 92 0.82 8.65 7.64
C ASN A 92 -0.45 9.52 7.53
N ASN A 93 -0.42 10.72 8.10
CA ASN A 93 -1.54 11.67 8.01
C ASN A 93 -1.78 12.15 6.57
N LYS A 94 -0.71 12.45 5.82
CA LYS A 94 -0.78 12.84 4.40
C LYS A 94 -1.34 11.70 3.54
N LEU A 95 -0.84 10.47 3.70
CA LEU A 95 -1.33 9.30 2.98
C LEU A 95 -2.81 9.02 3.28
N LYS A 96 -3.19 9.06 4.57
CA LYS A 96 -4.59 8.90 4.99
C LYS A 96 -5.50 9.96 4.38
N SER A 97 -5.07 11.22 4.33
CA SER A 97 -5.80 12.33 3.71
C SER A 97 -5.98 12.09 2.21
N ALA A 98 -4.89 11.79 1.50
CA ALA A 98 -4.90 11.49 0.06
C ALA A 98 -5.86 10.35 -0.28
N ILE A 99 -5.81 9.25 0.48
CA ILE A 99 -6.60 8.04 0.22
C ILE A 99 -8.08 8.28 0.51
N ASN A 100 -8.40 9.01 1.59
CA ASN A 100 -9.79 9.32 1.92
C ASN A 100 -10.42 10.35 0.98
N GLY A 101 -9.62 11.19 0.33
CA GLY A 101 -10.06 12.19 -0.64
C GLY A 101 -10.31 11.65 -2.05
N LEU A 102 -10.10 10.35 -2.29
CA LEU A 102 -10.43 9.72 -3.57
C LEU A 102 -11.96 9.60 -3.69
N GLU A 103 -12.54 10.23 -4.71
CA GLU A 103 -14.00 10.19 -4.96
C GLU A 103 -14.50 8.93 -5.66
#